data_AF-A0AAV2FB67-F1
#
_entry.id   AF-A0AAV2FB67-F1
#
_cell.length_a   1.000
_cell.length_b   1.000
_cell.length_c   1.000
_cell.angle_alpha   90.00
_cell.angle_beta   90.00
_cell.angle_gamma   90.00
#
_symmetry.space_group_name_H-M   'P 1'
#
loop_
_entity.id
_entity.type
_entity.pdbx_description
1 polymer ?
#
loop_
_entity_poly.entity_id
_entity_poly.type
_entity_poly.pdbx_seq_one_letter_code
_entity_poly.pdbx_strand_id
1 'polypeptide(L)'
;MRLEIEAQIRSGRSQYTIKCKEMMKPCSQKAVGHSVTGVDRRQGIYVVQTPPNNFNMTGSNTLIVHFDNNNRAGFCTCGKFQGNKIPCSHAIAACNRMGANPYRFENDVYKFETVLACYRTSFTPLGEPKDWKNHNGHILHPNVHMIRKPGRPRVTRIHNELDWPREGVSQQVCSNCN
;
A
#
# COMPACT_ATOMS: atom_id res chain seq x y z
N MET A 1 -3.40 -23.37 -4.59
CA MET A 1 -2.83 -22.34 -3.69
C MET A 1 -1.79 -22.85 -2.69
N ARG A 2 -2.14 -23.59 -1.62
CA ARG A 2 -1.13 -24.06 -0.63
C ARG A 2 -0.02 -24.93 -1.23
N LEU A 3 -0.41 -25.94 -2.02
CA LEU A 3 0.54 -26.84 -2.70
C LEU A 3 1.48 -26.10 -3.67
N GLU A 4 0.98 -25.04 -4.31
CA GLU A 4 1.78 -24.19 -5.21
C GLU A 4 2.81 -23.38 -4.43
N ILE A 5 2.42 -22.79 -3.29
CA ILE A 5 3.34 -22.06 -2.41
C ILE A 5 4.44 -22.99 -1.86
N GLU A 6 4.07 -24.19 -1.40
CA GLU A 6 5.02 -25.20 -0.92
C GLU A 6 5.98 -25.65 -2.04
N ALA A 7 5.50 -25.82 -3.27
CA ALA A 7 6.34 -26.13 -4.43
C ALA A 7 7.33 -25.00 -4.75
N GLN A 8 6.92 -23.73 -4.62
CA GLN A 8 7.80 -22.58 -4.79
C GLN A 8 8.89 -22.54 -3.72
N ILE A 9 8.56 -22.79 -2.45
CA ILE A 9 9.54 -22.88 -1.35
C ILE A 9 10.54 -24.01 -1.62
N ARG A 10 10.06 -25.22 -1.96
CA ARG A 10 10.91 -26.39 -2.26
C ARG A 10 11.84 -26.15 -3.45
N SER A 11 11.38 -25.40 -4.45
CA SER A 11 12.22 -25.08 -5.62
C SER A 11 13.40 -24.17 -5.30
N GLY A 12 13.44 -23.54 -4.10
CA GLY A 12 14.50 -22.61 -3.68
C GLY A 12 14.62 -21.35 -4.54
N ARG A 13 13.72 -21.16 -5.50
CA ARG A 13 13.84 -20.18 -6.59
C ARG A 13 13.60 -18.74 -6.12
N SER A 14 12.97 -18.55 -4.96
CA SER A 14 12.69 -17.23 -4.38
C SER A 14 12.21 -17.32 -2.93
N GLN A 15 12.68 -16.43 -2.06
CA GLN A 15 12.16 -16.28 -0.69
C GLN A 15 10.86 -15.45 -0.64
N TYR A 16 10.66 -14.59 -1.63
CA TYR A 16 9.56 -13.62 -1.68
C TYR A 16 8.51 -13.98 -2.74
N THR A 17 7.27 -13.59 -2.45
CA THR A 17 6.10 -13.78 -3.31
C THR A 17 6.23 -13.10 -4.67
N ILE A 18 5.47 -13.59 -5.67
CA ILE A 18 5.40 -12.98 -7.00
C ILE A 18 4.96 -11.51 -6.90
N LYS A 19 3.95 -11.24 -6.07
CA LYS A 19 3.43 -9.88 -5.85
C LYS A 19 4.51 -8.91 -5.39
N CYS A 20 5.38 -9.36 -4.50
CA CYS A 20 6.50 -8.57 -4.02
C CYS A 20 7.45 -8.17 -5.16
N LYS A 21 7.87 -9.14 -5.98
CA LYS A 21 8.72 -8.89 -7.15
C LYS A 21 8.08 -7.93 -8.15
N GLU A 22 6.79 -8.09 -8.41
CA GLU A 22 6.04 -7.22 -9.31
C GLU A 22 5.96 -5.78 -8.79
N MET A 23 5.81 -5.59 -7.48
CA MET A 23 5.82 -4.26 -6.85
C MET A 23 7.22 -3.63 -6.82
N MET A 24 8.25 -4.46 -6.62
CA MET A 24 9.64 -4.01 -6.58
C MET A 24 10.15 -3.57 -7.95
N LYS A 25 9.76 -4.25 -9.03
CA LYS A 25 10.22 -3.98 -10.41
C LYS A 25 10.09 -2.51 -10.85
N PRO A 26 8.89 -1.87 -10.81
CA PRO A 26 8.76 -0.47 -11.21
C PRO A 26 9.48 0.49 -10.26
N CYS A 27 9.55 0.16 -8.96
CA CYS A 27 10.29 0.96 -8.00
C CYS A 27 11.80 0.94 -8.30
N SER A 28 12.33 -0.22 -8.66
CA SER A 28 13.73 -0.41 -9.04
C SER A 28 14.07 0.35 -10.34
N GLN A 29 13.22 0.25 -11.36
CA GLN A 29 13.39 1.01 -12.60
C GLN A 29 13.40 2.53 -12.34
N LYS A 30 12.46 3.02 -11.53
CA LYS A 30 12.39 4.44 -11.17
C LYS A 30 13.56 4.90 -10.30
N ALA A 31 14.16 4.00 -9.52
CA ALA A 31 15.28 4.31 -8.63
C ALA A 31 16.53 4.79 -9.39
N VAL A 32 16.73 4.31 -10.61
CA VAL A 32 17.87 4.69 -11.47
C VAL A 32 17.91 6.19 -11.75
N GLY A 33 16.75 6.85 -11.82
CA GLY A 33 16.67 8.28 -12.08
C GLY A 33 16.97 9.16 -10.85
N HIS A 34 17.07 8.59 -9.65
CA HIS A 34 17.26 9.37 -8.42
C HIS A 34 18.73 9.49 -8.06
N SER A 35 19.10 10.65 -7.51
CA SER A 35 20.47 10.93 -7.06
C SER A 35 20.53 11.04 -5.55
N VAL A 36 21.54 10.47 -4.90
CA VAL A 36 21.73 10.57 -3.44
C VAL A 36 22.76 11.66 -3.16
N THR A 37 22.34 12.74 -2.50
CA THR A 37 23.16 13.94 -2.26
C THR A 37 23.78 14.01 -0.88
N GLY A 38 23.09 13.47 0.14
CA GLY A 38 23.54 13.46 1.53
C GLY A 38 23.51 12.06 2.12
N VAL A 39 24.51 11.71 2.93
CA VAL A 39 24.61 10.40 3.56
C VAL A 39 25.15 10.54 4.98
N ASP A 40 24.35 10.13 5.96
CA ASP A 40 24.81 9.83 7.32
C ASP A 40 24.73 8.33 7.55
N ARG A 41 25.88 7.64 7.42
CA ARG A 41 25.96 6.19 7.57
C ARG A 41 25.75 5.72 9.01
N ARG A 42 26.07 6.56 10.00
CA ARG A 42 25.96 6.19 11.42
C ARG A 42 24.49 6.14 11.83
N GLN A 43 23.71 7.10 11.36
CA GLN A 43 22.26 7.14 11.60
C GLN A 43 21.45 6.40 10.53
N GLY A 44 22.07 5.97 9.43
CA GLY A 44 21.36 5.31 8.33
C GLY A 44 20.46 6.26 7.54
N ILE A 45 20.79 7.56 7.51
CA ILE A 45 20.03 8.60 6.80
C ILE A 45 20.63 8.86 5.43
N TYR A 46 19.76 8.93 4.42
CA TYR A 46 20.11 9.19 3.04
C TYR A 46 19.17 10.26 2.48
N VAL A 47 19.76 11.30 1.89
CA VAL A 47 19.03 12.38 1.23
C VAL A 47 19.03 12.11 -0.27
N VAL A 48 17.83 11.96 -0.84
CA VAL A 48 17.60 11.54 -2.22
C VAL A 48 16.88 12.65 -2.99
N GLN A 49 17.45 13.06 -4.10
CA GLN A 49 16.85 14.00 -5.04
C GLN A 49 16.20 13.26 -6.21
N THR A 50 14.96 13.61 -6.50
CA THR A 50 14.23 13.08 -7.66
C THR A 50 14.34 14.05 -8.83
N PRO A 51 14.47 13.56 -10.08
CA PRO A 51 14.51 14.43 -11.24
C PRO A 51 13.18 15.20 -11.38
N PRO A 52 13.20 16.40 -11.98
CA PRO A 52 11.99 17.17 -12.24
C PRO A 52 11.00 16.35 -13.07
N ASN A 53 9.73 16.40 -12.72
CA ASN A 53 8.71 15.67 -13.46
C ASN A 53 8.21 16.53 -14.63
N ASN A 54 8.49 16.11 -15.87
CA ASN A 54 8.13 16.87 -17.08
C ASN A 54 6.61 17.11 -17.25
N PHE A 55 5.78 16.33 -16.56
CA PHE A 55 4.32 16.41 -16.69
C PHE A 55 3.64 17.48 -15.80
N ASN A 56 4.23 17.82 -14.64
CA ASN A 56 3.52 18.63 -13.62
C ASN A 56 4.26 19.91 -13.21
N MET A 57 5.32 20.33 -13.92
CA MET A 57 6.17 21.49 -13.57
C MET A 57 6.63 21.53 -12.09
N THR A 58 6.59 20.39 -11.39
CA THR A 58 6.97 20.30 -9.99
C THR A 58 8.48 20.10 -9.96
N GLY A 59 9.19 21.00 -9.27
CA GLY A 59 10.65 20.97 -9.17
C GLY A 59 11.21 19.66 -8.60
N SER A 60 12.53 19.55 -8.61
CA SER A 60 13.25 18.45 -7.94
C SER A 60 12.81 18.35 -6.49
N ASN A 61 12.28 17.18 -6.08
CA ASN A 61 11.94 16.93 -4.68
C ASN A 61 13.12 16.30 -3.97
N THR A 62 13.43 16.83 -2.78
CA THR A 62 14.39 16.23 -1.87
C THR A 62 13.65 15.40 -0.83
N LEU A 63 14.00 14.13 -0.72
CA LEU A 63 13.35 13.15 0.15
C LEU A 63 14.38 12.53 1.07
N ILE A 64 13.95 12.24 2.29
CA ILE A 64 14.80 11.64 3.32
C ILE A 64 14.40 10.18 3.45
N VAL A 65 15.39 9.30 3.38
CA VAL A 65 15.27 7.87 3.66
C VAL A 65 16.06 7.58 4.92
N HIS A 66 15.46 6.83 5.84
CA HIS A 66 16.11 6.36 7.05
C HIS A 66 15.98 4.85 7.13
N PHE A 67 17.11 4.15 7.35
CA PHE A 67 17.13 2.71 7.55
C PHE A 67 17.49 2.37 8.99
N ASP A 68 16.69 1.49 9.60
CA ASP A 68 17.04 0.87 10.86
C ASP A 68 17.93 -0.35 10.56
N ASN A 69 19.21 -0.21 10.90
CA ASN A 69 20.22 -1.24 10.67
C ASN A 69 19.97 -2.52 11.48
N ASN A 70 19.26 -2.43 12.61
CA ASN A 70 19.00 -3.54 13.50
C ASN A 70 17.68 -4.27 13.16
N ASN A 71 16.64 -3.55 12.78
CA ASN A 71 15.29 -4.11 12.64
C ASN A 71 14.84 -4.37 11.19
N ARG A 72 15.74 -4.26 10.20
CA ARG A 72 15.39 -4.38 8.76
C ARG A 72 14.23 -3.46 8.34
N ALA A 73 13.99 -2.41 9.10
CA ALA A 73 12.92 -1.46 8.86
C ALA A 73 13.47 -0.26 8.11
N GLY A 74 12.60 0.44 7.38
CA GLY A 74 12.97 1.67 6.74
C GLY A 74 11.81 2.64 6.62
N PHE A 75 12.17 3.90 6.51
CA PHE A 75 11.28 5.04 6.45
C PHE A 75 11.67 5.89 5.25
N CYS A 76 10.67 6.43 4.55
CA CYS A 76 10.88 7.44 3.51
C CYS A 76 9.84 8.55 3.65
N THR A 77 10.25 9.81 3.54
CA THR A 77 9.32 10.94 3.62
C THR A 77 8.24 10.96 2.53
N CYS A 78 8.36 10.13 1.48
CA CYS A 78 7.31 9.96 0.48
C CYS A 78 6.10 9.11 0.95
N GLY A 79 6.17 8.47 2.12
CA GLY A 79 5.11 7.64 2.71
C GLY A 79 4.89 6.26 2.06
N LYS A 80 5.35 6.07 0.82
CA LYS A 80 5.12 4.82 0.06
C LYS A 80 5.77 3.61 0.71
N PHE A 81 6.95 3.77 1.32
CA PHE A 81 7.64 2.67 1.96
C PHE A 81 6.83 2.14 3.16
N GLN A 82 6.29 3.05 3.97
CA GLN A 82 5.52 2.74 5.17
C GLN A 82 4.17 2.12 4.84
N GLY A 83 3.52 2.64 3.78
CA GLY A 83 2.22 2.14 3.32
C GLY A 83 2.31 0.78 2.64
N ASN A 84 3.27 0.61 1.72
CA ASN A 84 3.41 -0.63 0.96
C ASN A 84 4.24 -1.69 1.67
N LYS A 85 4.96 -1.34 2.73
CA LYS A 85 5.92 -2.23 3.44
C LYS A 85 6.99 -2.83 2.51
N ILE A 86 7.21 -2.20 1.36
CA ILE A 86 8.20 -2.53 0.34
C ILE A 86 9.00 -1.25 0.06
N PRO A 87 10.33 -1.33 -0.03
CA PRO A 87 11.18 -0.21 -0.41
C PRO A 87 10.65 0.55 -1.63
N CYS A 88 10.41 1.85 -1.46
CA CYS A 88 10.06 2.73 -2.57
C CYS A 88 11.28 3.02 -3.45
N SER A 89 11.09 3.66 -4.62
CA SER A 89 12.20 4.01 -5.53
C SER A 89 13.33 4.80 -4.86
N HIS A 90 13.01 5.68 -3.90
CA HIS A 90 14.03 6.46 -3.17
C HIS A 90 14.83 5.58 -2.21
N ALA A 91 14.14 4.67 -1.52
CA ALA A 91 14.80 3.71 -0.64
C ALA A 91 15.70 2.75 -1.42
N ILE A 92 15.28 2.31 -2.61
CA ILE A 92 16.11 1.49 -3.49
C ILE A 92 17.34 2.27 -3.97
N ALA A 93 17.19 3.54 -4.35
CA ALA A 93 18.34 4.38 -4.72
C ALA A 93 19.34 4.54 -3.55
N ALA A 94 18.84 4.74 -2.33
CA ALA A 94 19.66 4.77 -1.14
C ALA A 94 20.32 3.42 -0.84
N CYS A 95 19.62 2.29 -1.03
CA CYS A 95 20.19 0.94 -0.92
C CYS A 95 21.32 0.72 -1.93
N ASN A 96 21.13 1.13 -3.19
CA ASN A 96 22.17 1.05 -4.23
C ASN A 96 23.41 1.86 -3.83
N ARG A 97 23.22 3.06 -3.26
CA ARG A 97 24.32 3.89 -2.74
C ARG A 97 25.03 3.27 -1.53
N MET A 98 24.28 2.57 -0.68
CA MET A 98 24.79 1.82 0.47
C MET A 98 25.50 0.52 0.07
N GLY A 99 25.29 0.02 -1.15
CA GLY A 99 25.74 -1.31 -1.56
C GLY A 99 24.93 -2.45 -0.92
N ALA A 100 23.71 -2.15 -0.45
CA ALA A 100 22.85 -3.12 0.20
C ALA A 100 21.76 -3.62 -0.75
N ASN A 101 21.38 -4.89 -0.59
CA ASN A 101 20.26 -5.45 -1.31
C ASN A 101 18.93 -4.83 -0.79
N PRO A 102 18.09 -4.19 -1.62
CA PRO A 102 16.81 -3.62 -1.20
C PRO A 102 15.87 -4.63 -0.55
N TYR A 103 15.91 -5.90 -0.99
CA TYR A 103 15.11 -6.98 -0.41
C TYR A 103 15.40 -7.19 1.09
N ARG A 104 16.53 -6.71 1.62
CA ARG A 104 16.85 -6.75 3.06
C ARG A 104 15.83 -6.00 3.90
N PHE A 105 15.21 -4.95 3.37
CA PHE A 105 14.28 -4.08 4.08
C PHE A 105 12.81 -4.32 3.71
N GLU A 106 12.53 -5.43 3.03
CA GLU A 106 11.16 -5.87 2.79
C GLU A 106 10.56 -6.48 4.06
N ASN A 107 9.25 -6.31 4.20
CA ASN A 107 8.54 -6.85 5.32
C ASN A 107 8.23 -8.35 5.15
N ASP A 108 8.30 -9.09 6.25
CA ASP A 108 8.07 -10.54 6.29
C ASP A 108 6.68 -10.95 5.79
N VAL A 109 5.67 -10.07 5.76
CA VAL A 109 4.35 -10.33 5.17
C VAL A 109 4.39 -10.76 3.69
N TYR A 110 5.47 -10.45 2.98
CA TYR A 110 5.66 -10.81 1.58
C TYR A 110 6.45 -12.09 1.35
N LYS A 111 6.93 -12.75 2.42
CA LYS A 111 7.65 -14.02 2.33
C LYS A 111 6.69 -15.18 2.15
N PHE A 112 7.12 -16.19 1.38
CA PHE A 112 6.31 -17.40 1.19
C PHE A 112 6.02 -18.13 2.50
N GLU A 113 6.95 -18.11 3.46
CA GLU A 113 6.78 -18.70 4.80
C GLU A 113 5.59 -18.08 5.55
N THR A 114 5.50 -16.75 5.56
CA THR A 114 4.39 -16.02 6.20
C THR A 114 3.08 -16.28 5.49
N VAL A 115 3.07 -16.29 4.15
CA VAL A 115 1.86 -16.63 3.37
C VAL A 115 1.43 -18.07 3.68
N LEU A 116 2.35 -19.02 3.70
CA LEU A 116 2.05 -20.41 4.03
C LEU A 116 1.49 -20.54 5.45
N ALA A 117 2.05 -19.79 6.41
CA ALA A 117 1.54 -19.75 7.78
C ALA A 117 0.09 -19.25 7.84
N CYS A 118 -0.27 -18.22 7.06
CA CYS A 118 -1.66 -17.75 6.96
C CYS A 118 -2.62 -18.83 6.42
N TYR A 119 -2.15 -19.71 5.54
CA TYR A 119 -2.92 -20.83 4.98
C TYR A 119 -2.68 -22.17 5.70
N ARG A 120 -2.04 -22.14 6.88
CA ARG A 120 -1.77 -23.37 7.65
C ARG A 120 -3.07 -24.02 8.13
N THR A 121 -4.03 -23.20 8.54
CA THR A 121 -5.35 -23.64 8.97
C THR A 121 -6.15 -24.10 7.75
N SER A 122 -6.49 -25.38 7.71
CA SER A 122 -7.41 -25.92 6.71
C SER A 122 -8.85 -25.59 7.11
N PHE A 123 -9.61 -25.02 6.19
CA PHE A 123 -11.06 -25.10 6.30
C PHE A 123 -11.47 -26.55 6.06
N THR A 124 -12.25 -27.09 6.99
CA THR A 124 -12.96 -28.34 6.69
C THR A 124 -14.00 -27.98 5.63
N PRO A 125 -14.05 -28.67 4.48
CA PRO A 125 -15.10 -28.42 3.51
C PRO A 125 -16.45 -28.53 4.23
N LEU A 126 -17.35 -27.58 3.98
CA LEU A 126 -18.72 -27.72 4.45
C LEU A 126 -19.27 -29.02 3.86
N GLY A 127 -19.90 -29.84 4.71
CA GLY A 127 -20.58 -31.05 4.26
C GLY A 127 -21.70 -30.72 3.28
N GLU A 128 -22.41 -31.73 2.78
CA GLU A 128 -23.57 -31.47 1.95
C GLU A 128 -24.64 -30.71 2.76
N PRO A 129 -25.51 -29.90 2.15
CA PRO A 129 -26.56 -29.17 2.86
C PRO A 129 -27.45 -30.06 3.75
N LYS A 130 -27.60 -31.34 3.39
CA LYS A 130 -28.34 -32.36 4.16
C LYS A 130 -27.66 -32.73 5.49
N ASP A 131 -26.35 -32.54 5.60
CA ASP A 131 -25.53 -32.85 6.78
C ASP A 131 -25.38 -31.64 7.71
N TRP A 132 -25.89 -30.47 7.30
CA TRP A 132 -25.82 -29.27 8.11
C TRP A 132 -26.78 -29.39 9.29
N LYS A 133 -26.28 -29.13 10.50
CA LYS A 133 -27.15 -29.05 11.69
C LYS A 133 -28.13 -27.89 11.51
N ASN A 134 -29.39 -28.12 11.88
CA ASN A 134 -30.38 -27.06 11.95
C ASN A 134 -29.84 -25.90 12.82
N HIS A 135 -29.98 -24.68 12.31
CA HIS A 135 -29.53 -23.50 13.03
C HIS A 135 -30.44 -23.26 14.24
N ASN A 136 -29.93 -23.50 15.45
CA ASN A 136 -30.65 -23.22 16.71
C ASN A 136 -30.39 -21.81 17.26
N GLY A 137 -29.70 -20.94 16.50
CA GLY A 137 -29.43 -19.56 16.89
C GLY A 137 -30.57 -18.60 16.55
N HIS A 138 -30.44 -17.36 16.99
CA HIS A 138 -31.39 -16.31 16.63
C HIS A 138 -31.32 -16.03 15.13
N ILE A 139 -32.46 -16.16 14.46
CA ILE A 139 -32.61 -15.69 13.09
C ILE A 139 -32.55 -14.17 13.11
N LEU A 140 -31.49 -13.60 12.54
CA LEU A 140 -31.37 -12.16 12.38
C LEU A 140 -32.31 -11.71 11.26
N HIS A 141 -33.48 -11.22 11.64
CA HIS A 141 -34.37 -10.53 10.70
C HIS A 141 -33.89 -9.09 10.52
N PRO A 142 -33.71 -8.61 9.27
CA PRO A 142 -33.44 -7.20 9.04
C PRO A 142 -34.60 -6.38 9.59
N ASN A 143 -34.29 -5.35 10.38
CA ASN A 143 -35.31 -4.42 10.83
C ASN A 143 -35.90 -3.69 9.61
N VAL A 144 -37.16 -3.97 9.30
CA VAL A 144 -37.88 -3.43 8.14
C VAL A 144 -37.85 -1.90 8.07
N HIS A 145 -37.81 -1.21 9.22
CA HIS A 145 -37.74 0.25 9.30
C HIS A 145 -36.34 0.81 9.05
N MET A 146 -35.31 -0.03 9.07
CA MET A 146 -33.92 0.35 8.78
C MET A 146 -33.44 -0.13 7.40
N ILE A 147 -34.30 -0.78 6.62
CA ILE A 147 -33.96 -1.18 5.25
C ILE A 147 -33.77 0.08 4.41
N ARG A 148 -32.55 0.30 3.93
CA ARG A 148 -32.25 1.37 2.98
C ARG A 148 -32.77 0.99 1.60
N LYS A 149 -33.34 1.96 0.88
CA LYS A 149 -33.70 1.77 -0.53
C LYS A 149 -32.44 1.41 -1.34
N PRO A 150 -32.58 0.63 -2.43
CA PRO A 150 -31.47 0.32 -3.32
C PRO A 150 -30.80 1.61 -3.83
N GLY A 151 -29.47 1.59 -3.89
CA GLY A 151 -28.65 2.70 -4.42
C GLY A 151 -27.83 3.43 -3.36
N ARG A 152 -27.00 4.37 -3.84
CA ARG A 152 -26.15 5.20 -2.99
C ARG A 152 -27.05 6.08 -2.10
N PRO A 153 -26.83 6.10 -0.77
CA PRO A 153 -27.53 7.05 0.10
C PRO A 153 -27.37 8.47 -0.46
N ARG A 154 -28.48 9.20 -0.59
CA ARG A 154 -28.42 10.62 -0.94
C ARG A 154 -27.70 11.33 0.19
N VAL A 155 -26.49 11.81 -0.10
CA VAL A 155 -25.77 12.69 0.80
C VAL A 155 -26.35 14.08 0.59
N THR A 156 -27.22 14.54 1.49
CA THR A 156 -27.43 15.99 1.64
C THR A 156 -26.17 16.51 2.31
N ARG A 157 -25.28 17.14 1.53
CA ARG A 157 -24.15 17.87 2.11
C ARG A 157 -24.73 18.92 3.04
N ILE A 158 -24.35 18.88 4.32
CA ILE A 158 -24.67 19.96 5.26
C ILE A 158 -23.89 21.19 4.78
N HIS A 159 -24.60 22.28 4.53
CA HIS A 159 -24.00 23.54 4.11
C HIS A 159 -23.34 24.17 5.33
N ASN A 160 -22.05 24.48 5.25
CA ASN A 160 -21.34 25.19 6.32
C ASN A 160 -20.92 26.59 5.82
N GLU A 161 -20.38 27.40 6.71
CA GLU A 161 -19.89 28.76 6.44
C GLU A 161 -18.82 28.87 5.34
N LEU A 162 -18.17 27.76 4.98
CA LEU A 162 -17.25 27.67 3.84
C LEU A 162 -17.95 27.63 2.47
N ASP A 163 -19.23 27.25 2.45
CA ASP A 163 -20.05 27.21 1.24
C ASP A 163 -20.78 28.54 0.98
N TRP A 164 -20.75 29.47 1.95
CA TRP A 164 -21.27 30.82 1.73
C TRP A 164 -20.34 31.63 0.82
N PRO A 165 -20.90 32.34 -0.17
CA PRO A 165 -20.14 33.31 -0.93
C PRO A 165 -19.53 34.34 0.02
N ARG A 166 -18.23 34.61 -0.11
CA ARG A 166 -17.61 35.74 0.58
C ARG A 166 -18.22 37.03 0.02
N GLU A 167 -18.51 37.98 0.90
CA GLU A 167 -18.99 39.30 0.49
C GLU A 167 -18.07 39.90 -0.59
N GLY A 168 -18.66 40.31 -1.71
CA GLY A 168 -17.94 40.88 -2.85
C GLY A 168 -17.45 39.87 -3.91
N VAL A 169 -17.67 38.57 -3.77
CA VAL A 169 -17.34 37.57 -4.80
C VAL A 169 -18.61 37.08 -5.49
N SER A 170 -18.76 37.36 -6.79
CA SER A 170 -19.86 36.80 -7.58
C SER A 170 -19.75 35.28 -7.66
N GLN A 171 -20.85 34.59 -7.40
CA GLN A 171 -20.92 33.14 -7.47
C GLN A 171 -20.58 32.71 -8.90
N GLN A 172 -19.49 31.97 -9.07
CA GLN A 172 -19.05 31.48 -10.37
C GLN A 172 -20.13 30.54 -10.92
N VAL A 173 -20.82 30.97 -11.98
CA VAL A 173 -21.81 30.15 -12.67
C VAL A 173 -21.07 29.20 -13.60
N CYS A 174 -21.37 27.90 -13.52
CA CYS A 174 -20.80 26.92 -14.43
C CYS A 174 -21.26 27.23 -15.86
N SER A 175 -20.33 27.49 -16.78
CA SER A 175 -20.62 27.79 -18.18
C SER A 175 -21.33 26.67 -18.94
N ASN A 176 -21.41 25.48 -18.36
CA ASN A 176 -22.05 24.29 -18.93
C ASN A 176 -23.49 24.06 -18.44
N CYS A 177 -23.97 24.86 -17.48
CA CYS A 177 -25.32 24.73 -16.91
C CYS A 177 -26.16 26.00 -17.12
N ASN A 178 -25.88 26.75 -18.18
CA ASN A 178 -26.63 27.95 -18.54
C ASN A 178 -28.05 27.61 -18.97
#